data_AF-A0A6N2ANS6-F1
#
_entry.id   AF-A0A6N2ANS6-F1
#
_cell.length_a   1.000
_cell.length_b   1.000
_cell.length_c   1.000
_cell.angle_alpha   90.00
_cell.angle_beta   90.00
_cell.angle_gamma   90.00
#
_symmetry.space_group_name_H-M   'P 1'
#
loop_
_entity.id
_entity.type
_entity.pdbx_description
1 polymer ?
#
loop_
_entity_poly.entity_id
_entity_poly.type
_entity_poly.pdbx_seq_one_letter_code
_entity_poly.pdbx_strand_id
1 'polypeptide(L)'
;MSIHHLGGVDPDSGNRRFNPDLTWVIDASRVTTMTRIWGRTNCNFDGAGRGSCQTGDCGGVLQCIRWGKSPNILAEYSLNQYSNLDF
;
A
#
# COMPACT_ATOMS: atom_id res chain seq x y z
N MET A 1 12.79 4.95 0.20
CA MET A 1 11.83 3.82 0.13
C MET A 1 10.42 4.40 0.01
N SER A 2 9.40 3.64 -0.41
CA SER A 2 8.00 4.10 -0.32
C SER A 2 7.13 3.03 0.30
N ILE A 3 6.08 3.42 1.03
CA ILE A 3 5.06 2.54 1.56
C ILE A 3 3.78 2.70 0.74
N HIS A 4 3.12 1.57 0.51
CA HIS A 4 1.84 1.47 -0.16
C HIS A 4 0.80 0.88 0.74
N HIS A 5 -0.38 1.47 0.68
CA HIS A 5 -1.57 0.95 1.32
C HIS A 5 -2.66 0.84 0.26
N LEU A 6 -3.25 -0.34 0.16
CA LEU A 6 -4.37 -0.62 -0.73
C LEU A 6 -5.43 -1.36 0.10
N GLY A 7 -6.48 -0.63 0.48
CA GLY A 7 -7.67 -1.16 1.15
C GLY A 7 -8.90 -0.84 0.32
N GLY A 8 -9.76 -1.83 0.09
CA GLY A 8 -10.81 -1.80 -0.94
C GLY A 8 -11.51 -0.44 -1.12
N VAL A 9 -12.39 -0.07 -0.20
CA VAL A 9 -13.13 1.21 -0.21
C VAL A 9 -12.46 2.30 0.66
N ASP A 10 -11.18 2.13 1.00
CA ASP A 10 -10.49 3.03 1.92
C ASP A 10 -10.08 4.35 1.23
N PRO A 11 -10.53 5.51 1.74
CA PRO A 11 -10.23 6.81 1.15
C PRO A 11 -8.75 7.17 1.22
N ASP A 12 -8.03 6.60 2.19
CA ASP A 12 -6.59 6.80 2.40
C ASP A 12 -5.71 5.81 1.64
N SER A 13 -6.30 4.97 0.78
CA SER A 13 -5.54 4.14 -0.15
C SER A 13 -4.61 4.99 -1.00
N GLY A 14 -3.36 4.56 -1.13
CA GLY A 14 -2.38 5.31 -1.90
C GLY A 14 -0.95 4.95 -1.58
N ASN A 15 -0.08 5.94 -1.77
CA ASN A 15 1.35 5.79 -1.61
C ASN A 15 2.00 6.98 -0.94
N ARG A 16 3.06 6.68 -0.21
CA ARG A 16 3.89 7.69 0.41
C ARG A 16 5.36 7.37 0.24
N ARG A 17 6.12 8.32 -0.32
CA ARG A 17 7.58 8.26 -0.21
C ARG A 17 7.94 8.46 1.26
N PHE A 18 8.81 7.59 1.74
CA PHE A 18 9.18 7.51 3.14
C PHE A 18 10.67 7.79 3.30
N ASN A 19 10.95 8.76 4.16
CA ASN A 19 12.25 8.98 4.76
C ASN A 19 12.20 8.41 6.19
N PRO A 20 13.32 7.97 6.78
CA PRO A 20 13.33 7.25 8.06
C PRO A 20 12.55 7.93 9.19
N ASP A 21 12.50 9.26 9.19
CA ASP A 21 11.85 10.06 10.25
C ASP A 21 10.39 10.42 9.96
N LEU A 22 9.85 10.01 8.81
CA LEU A 22 8.47 10.28 8.45
C LEU A 22 7.54 9.31 9.20
N THR A 23 6.28 9.69 9.42
CA THR A 23 5.23 8.76 9.86
C THR A 23 4.00 9.01 9.00
N TRP A 24 3.35 7.93 8.56
CA TRP A 24 2.10 7.98 7.81
C TRP A 24 0.96 7.40 8.66
N VAL A 25 0.01 8.26 9.01
CA VAL A 25 -1.25 7.88 9.62
C VAL A 25 -2.24 7.57 8.49
N ILE A 26 -2.88 6.40 8.58
CA ILE A 26 -3.90 5.92 7.65
C ILE A 26 -5.18 5.78 8.46
N ASP A 27 -6.21 6.53 8.11
CA ASP A 27 -7.55 6.37 8.66
C ASP A 27 -8.31 5.36 7.80
N ALA A 28 -8.24 4.09 8.21
CA ALA A 28 -8.97 3.02 7.54
C ALA A 28 -10.47 3.14 7.76
N SER A 29 -11.27 2.73 6.77
CA SER A 29 -12.71 2.64 6.93
C SER A 29 -13.06 1.64 8.03
N ARG A 30 -14.22 1.82 8.68
CA ARG A 30 -14.64 0.93 9.77
C ARG A 30 -14.85 -0.53 9.35
N VAL A 31 -15.12 -0.79 8.08
CA VAL A 31 -15.33 -2.13 7.53
C VAL A 31 -14.45 -2.26 6.31
N THR A 32 -13.47 -3.18 6.34
CA THR A 32 -12.54 -3.39 5.24
C THR A 32 -12.22 -4.85 5.07
N THR A 33 -11.98 -5.26 3.83
CA THR A 33 -11.55 -6.62 3.48
C THR A 33 -10.41 -6.56 2.50
N MET A 34 -9.52 -7.56 2.55
CA MET A 34 -8.44 -7.74 1.57
C MET A 34 -7.47 -6.55 1.51
N THR A 35 -7.19 -5.95 2.66
CA THR A 35 -6.35 -4.76 2.74
C THR A 35 -4.88 -5.15 2.90
N ARG A 36 -4.00 -4.52 2.12
CA ARG A 36 -2.54 -4.69 2.25
C ARG A 36 -1.81 -3.39 2.45
N ILE A 37 -0.76 -3.48 3.25
CA ILE A 37 0.31 -2.49 3.34
C ILE A 37 1.62 -3.18 2.97
N TRP A 38 2.42 -2.58 2.10
CA TRP A 38 3.72 -3.11 1.73
C TRP A 38 4.73 -2.02 1.38
N GLY A 39 6.00 -2.36 1.51
CA GLY A 39 7.10 -1.51 1.08
C GLY A 39 7.48 -1.71 -0.39
N ARG A 40 7.90 -0.62 -1.05
CA ARG A 40 8.60 -0.65 -2.34
C ARG A 40 9.97 -0.02 -2.22
N THR A 41 10.98 -0.69 -2.76
CA THR A 41 12.37 -0.22 -2.73
C THR A 41 12.94 0.03 -4.12
N ASN A 42 13.93 0.93 -4.17
CA ASN A 42 14.67 1.28 -5.39
C ASN A 42 13.74 1.64 -6.57
N CYS A 43 12.81 2.57 -6.32
CA CYS A 43 11.81 2.98 -7.29
C CYS A 43 12.23 4.23 -8.06
N ASN A 44 12.01 4.22 -9.38
CA ASN A 44 12.19 5.37 -10.24
C ASN A 44 10.91 5.60 -11.07
N PHE A 45 10.39 6.82 -11.07
CA PHE A 45 9.16 7.21 -11.77
C PHE A 45 9.38 8.52 -12.52
N ASP A 46 8.77 8.65 -13.69
CA ASP A 46 8.72 9.89 -14.46
C ASP A 46 7.64 10.86 -13.94
N GLY A 47 7.54 12.04 -14.58
CA GLY A 47 6.55 13.06 -14.24
C GLY A 47 5.08 12.65 -14.48
N ALA A 48 4.85 11.57 -15.26
CA ALA A 48 3.54 10.97 -15.46
C ALA A 48 3.24 9.84 -14.45
N GLY A 49 4.16 9.58 -13.51
CA GLY A 49 4.03 8.54 -12.50
C GLY A 49 4.26 7.12 -13.04
N ARG A 50 4.92 6.96 -14.19
CA ARG A 50 5.28 5.66 -14.78
C ARG A 50 6.73 5.32 -14.51
N GLY A 51 7.03 4.06 -14.29
CA GLY A 51 8.37 3.64 -13.89
C GLY A 51 8.44 2.22 -13.38
N SER A 52 9.29 1.96 -12.40
CA SER A 52 9.40 0.63 -11.78
C SER A 52 10.04 0.69 -10.40
N CYS A 53 9.80 -0.35 -9.60
CA CYS A 53 10.51 -0.65 -8.36
C CYS A 53 11.19 -2.02 -8.45
N GLN A 54 12.29 -2.20 -7.71
CA GLN A 54 12.98 -3.50 -7.63
C GLN A 54 12.19 -4.52 -6.79
N THR A 55 11.50 -4.06 -5.73
CA THR A 55 10.65 -4.89 -4.87
C THR A 55 9.29 -4.23 -4.70
N GLY A 56 8.24 -5.03 -4.54
CA GLY A 56 6.88 -4.54 -4.29
C GLY A 56 6.27 -3.70 -5.42
N ASP A 57 6.81 -3.76 -6.64
CA ASP A 57 6.27 -3.04 -7.80
C ASP A 57 4.84 -3.49 -8.12
N CYS A 58 3.94 -2.57 -8.46
CA CYS A 58 2.52 -2.86 -8.68
C CYS A 58 2.08 -2.65 -10.14
N GLY A 59 2.99 -2.90 -11.08
CA GLY A 59 2.73 -2.75 -12.52
C GLY A 59 3.31 -1.46 -13.11
N GLY A 60 4.41 -0.96 -12.56
CA GLY A 60 5.14 0.19 -13.08
C GLY A 60 4.44 1.54 -12.92
N VAL A 61 3.55 1.66 -11.95
CA VAL A 61 2.79 2.88 -11.65
C VAL A 61 3.06 3.38 -10.25
N LEU A 62 3.12 4.70 -10.09
CA LEU A 62 3.33 5.34 -8.78
C LEU A 62 2.14 5.07 -7.86
N GLN A 63 0.90 5.20 -8.36
CA GLN A 63 -0.35 4.89 -7.66
C GLN A 63 -0.79 3.47 -7.99
N CYS A 64 -0.74 2.58 -7.00
CA CYS A 64 -1.07 1.17 -7.21
C CYS A 64 -2.58 0.97 -7.28
N ILE A 65 -3.03 0.30 -8.34
CA ILE A 65 -4.40 -0.24 -8.49
C ILE A 65 -4.42 -1.78 -8.37
N ARG A 66 -3.25 -2.37 -8.13
CA ARG A 66 -3.00 -3.80 -8.00
C ARG A 66 -2.00 -4.04 -6.88
N TRP A 67 -1.94 -5.28 -6.44
CA TRP A 67 -1.06 -5.75 -5.38
C TRP A 67 0.39 -5.76 -5.87
N GLY A 68 1.33 -5.52 -4.95
CA GLY A 68 2.76 -5.53 -5.28
C GLY A 68 3.28 -6.92 -5.65
N LYS A 69 4.20 -6.96 -6.61
CA LYS A 69 4.93 -8.16 -7.06
C LYS A 69 5.97 -8.58 -6.02
N SER A 70 6.06 -9.87 -5.77
CA SER A 70 7.09 -10.50 -4.92
C SER A 70 8.50 -10.24 -5.49
N PRO A 71 9.53 -10.06 -4.62
CA PRO A 71 9.46 -10.12 -3.16
C PRO A 71 8.90 -8.85 -2.52
N ASN A 72 8.05 -9.03 -1.52
CA ASN A 72 7.56 -7.97 -0.62
C ASN A 72 7.10 -8.59 0.71
N ILE A 73 7.29 -7.84 1.79
CA ILE A 73 6.67 -8.15 3.09
C ILE A 73 5.31 -7.47 3.10
N LEU A 74 4.29 -8.21 3.52
CA LEU A 74 2.90 -7.77 3.54
C LEU A 74 2.45 -7.66 5.00
N ALA A 75 1.93 -6.50 5.37
CA ALA A 75 1.00 -6.39 6.49
C ALA A 75 -0.40 -6.44 5.90
N GLU A 76 -1.19 -7.44 6.28
CA GLU A 76 -2.56 -7.61 5.84
C GLU A 76 -3.49 -7.34 7.02
N TYR A 77 -4.64 -6.73 6.74
CA TYR A 77 -5.70 -6.62 7.74
C TYR A 77 -7.10 -6.64 7.11
N SER A 78 -8.11 -6.87 7.94
CA SER A 78 -9.53 -6.73 7.63
C SER A 78 -10.26 -6.30 8.90
N LEU A 79 -11.03 -5.20 8.83
CA LEU A 79 -11.66 -4.58 9.99
C LEU A 79 -13.15 -4.91 10.07
N ASN A 80 -13.63 -5.13 11.29
CA ASN A 80 -15.04 -5.30 11.63
C ASN A 80 -15.74 -6.39 10.79
N GLN A 81 -15.12 -7.57 10.76
CA GLN A 81 -15.57 -8.74 10.05
C GLN A 81 -16.59 -9.53 10.89
N TYR A 82 -16.63 -10.85 10.77
CA TYR A 82 -17.55 -11.69 11.53
C TYR A 82 -17.47 -11.40 13.03
N SER A 83 -18.62 -11.20 13.67
CA SER A 83 -18.73 -10.88 15.11
C SER A 83 -18.01 -9.59 15.53
N ASN A 84 -17.85 -8.62 14.61
CA ASN A 84 -17.12 -7.37 14.82
C ASN A 84 -15.65 -7.57 15.23
N LEU A 85 -15.01 -8.60 14.68
CA LEU A 85 -13.59 -8.89 14.91
C LEU A 85 -12.72 -8.35 13.78
N ASP A 86 -11.52 -7.92 14.16
CA ASP A 86 -10.45 -7.51 13.24
C ASP A 86 -9.47 -8.68 13.05
N PHE A 87 -8.93 -8.79 11.83
CA PHE A 87 -7.99 -9.84 11.43
C PHE A 87 -6.80 -9.24 10.69
#